data_AF-A0A372IVM0-F1
#
_entry.id   AF-A0A372IVM0-F1
#
_cell.length_a   1.000
_cell.length_b   1.000
_cell.length_c   1.000
_cell.angle_alpha   90.00
_cell.angle_beta   90.00
_cell.angle_gamma   90.00
#
_symmetry.space_group_name_H-M   'P 1'
#
loop_
_entity.id
_entity.type
_entity.pdbx_description
1 polymer ?
#
loop_
_entity_poly.entity_id
_entity_poly.type
_entity_poly.pdbx_seq_one_letter_code
_entity_poly.pdbx_strand_id
1 'polypeptide(L)' 'MFDAEHTFTIRDLDTGGVQFAQEERFRGLLVPLAARSLTRHTLPAFHAMNQALKERVERTPATSPG' A
#
# COMPACT_ATOMS: atom_id res chain seq x y z
N MET A 1 16.05 17.05 -5.69
CA MET A 1 14.76 17.55 -6.26
C MET A 1 13.96 16.36 -6.83
N PHE A 2 13.75 15.37 -5.97
CA PHE A 2 12.91 14.19 -6.17
C PHE A 2 12.47 13.82 -4.75
N ASP A 3 11.17 13.78 -4.53
CA ASP A 3 10.54 13.57 -3.23
C ASP A 3 9.44 12.51 -3.38
N ALA A 4 9.21 11.74 -2.33
CA ALA A 4 8.20 10.68 -2.29
C ALA A 4 7.48 10.73 -0.94
N GLU A 5 6.18 11.00 -0.99
CA GLU A 5 5.31 10.96 0.17
C GLU A 5 4.58 9.61 0.20
N HIS A 6 4.72 8.87 1.28
CA HIS A 6 4.09 7.56 1.46
C HIS A 6 2.94 7.66 2.46
N THR A 7 1.75 7.21 2.06
CA THR A 7 0.54 7.25 2.89
C THR A 7 -0.09 5.87 2.99
N PHE A 8 -0.38 5.45 4.23
CA PHE A 8 -1.23 4.31 4.52
C PHE A 8 -2.55 4.79 5.12
N THR A 9 -3.66 4.36 4.55
CA THR A 9 -4.99 4.63 5.07
C THR A 9 -5.66 3.32 5.47
N ILE A 10 -6.20 3.28 6.68
CA ILE A 10 -7.02 2.18 7.17
C ILE A 10 -8.41 2.74 7.43
N ARG A 11 -9.44 2.12 6.85
CA ARG A 11 -10.84 2.49 7.06
C ARG A 11 -11.62 1.28 7.51
N ASP A 12 -12.45 1.44 8.51
CA ASP A 12 -13.39 0.40 8.89
C ASP A 12 -14.39 0.15 7.76
N LEU A 13 -14.77 -1.11 7.59
CA LEU A 13 -15.83 -1.52 6.67
C LEU A 13 -17.09 -1.83 7.48
N ASP A 14 -18.26 -1.39 6.99
CA ASP A 14 -19.55 -1.62 7.66
C ASP A 14 -19.86 -3.11 7.87
N THR A 15 -19.27 -3.98 7.04
CA THR A 15 -19.41 -5.44 7.11
C THR A 15 -18.44 -6.10 8.11
N GLY A 16 -17.65 -5.31 8.85
CA GLY A 16 -16.53 -5.77 9.66
C GLY A 16 -15.23 -5.88 8.86
N GLY A 17 -14.11 -5.82 9.57
CA GLY A 17 -12.77 -5.74 8.99
C GLY A 17 -12.41 -4.32 8.54
N VAL A 18 -11.29 -4.19 7.83
CA VAL A 18 -10.77 -2.89 7.38
C VAL A 18 -10.38 -2.91 5.90
N GLN A 19 -10.58 -1.79 5.23
CA GLN A 19 -9.93 -1.48 3.97
C GLN A 19 -8.57 -0.86 4.25
N PHE A 20 -7.50 -1.51 3.80
CA PHE A 20 -6.16 -0.95 3.76
C PHE A 20 -5.85 -0.40 2.36
N ALA A 21 -5.41 0.85 2.29
CA ALA A 21 -4.97 1.50 1.06
C ALA A 21 -3.56 2.08 1.25
N GLN A 22 -2.67 1.73 0.34
CA GLN A 22 -1.33 2.30 0.24
C GLN A 22 -1.26 3.25 -0.95
N GLU A 23 -0.67 4.42 -0.74
CA GLU A 23 -0.42 5.43 -1.78
C GLU A 23 1.02 5.94 -1.67
N GLU A 24 1.69 6.10 -2.81
CA GLU A 24 2.98 6.79 -2.87
C GLU A 24 2.95 7.88 -3.93
N ARG A 25 3.23 9.12 -3.53
CA ARG A 25 3.19 10.30 -4.38
C ARG A 25 4.59 10.82 -4.63
N PHE A 26 5.06 10.64 -5.87
CA PHE A 26 6.35 11.15 -6.32
C PHE A 26 6.23 12.58 -6.85
N ARG A 27 7.11 13.48 -6.40
CA ARG A 27 7.17 14.89 -6.82
C ARG A 27 8.59 15.29 -7.21
N GLY A 28 8.71 16.23 -8.16
CA GLY A 28 9.99 16.81 -8.57
C GLY A 28 10.35 16.60 -10.04
N LEU A 29 11.37 17.31 -10.50
CA LEU A 29 11.75 17.41 -11.91
C LEU A 29 12.21 16.08 -12.52
N LEU A 30 12.74 15.17 -11.70
CA LEU A 30 13.28 13.89 -12.15
C LEU A 30 12.25 12.76 -12.20
N VAL A 31 11.01 12.99 -11.73
CA VAL A 31 9.95 11.97 -11.71
C VAL A 31 9.65 11.39 -13.10
N PRO A 32 9.56 12.18 -14.19
CA PRO A 32 9.29 11.63 -15.52
C PRO A 32 10.36 10.64 -16.00
N LEU A 33 11.61 10.84 -15.61
CA LEU A 33 12.72 9.93 -15.94
C LEU A 33 12.62 8.61 -15.18
N ALA A 34 12.09 8.64 -13.95
CA ALA A 34 11.89 7.46 -13.11
C ALA A 34 10.54 6.76 -13.35
N ALA A 35 9.56 7.41 -13.99
CA ALA A 35 8.19 6.94 -14.12
C ALA A 35 8.08 5.49 -14.66
N ARG A 36 8.85 5.17 -15.70
CA ARG A 36 8.85 3.81 -16.29
C ARG A 36 9.37 2.75 -15.31
N SER A 37 10.38 3.09 -14.51
CA SER A 37 10.91 2.19 -13.47
C SER A 37 9.90 2.00 -12.35
N LEU A 38 9.26 3.10 -11.91
CA LEU A 38 8.20 3.07 -10.90
C LEU A 38 7.04 2.17 -11.33
N THR A 39 6.57 2.28 -12.57
CA THR A 39 5.50 1.41 -13.08
C THR A 39 5.95 -0.05 -13.20
N ARG A 40 7.19 -0.32 -13.63
CA ARG A 40 7.65 -1.69 -13.91
C ARG A 40 8.07 -2.47 -12.66
N HIS A 41 8.55 -1.78 -11.64
CA HIS A 41 9.17 -2.41 -10.47
C HIS A 41 8.45 -2.06 -9.17
N THR A 42 8.15 -0.78 -8.96
CA THR A 42 7.57 -0.30 -7.70
C THR A 42 6.10 -0.68 -7.56
N LEU A 43 5.27 -0.45 -8.59
CA LEU A 43 3.85 -0.77 -8.55
C LEU A 43 3.58 -2.28 -8.32
N PRO A 44 4.23 -3.22 -9.03
CA PRO A 44 4.08 -4.65 -8.74
C PRO A 44 4.51 -5.03 -7.33
N ALA A 45 5.56 -4.41 -6.79
CA ALA A 45 6.02 -4.66 -5.43
C ALA A 45 4.97 -4.22 -4.39
N PHE A 46 4.28 -3.10 -4.62
CA PHE A 46 3.17 -2.65 -3.76
C PHE A 46 2.00 -3.62 -3.81
N HIS A 47 1.63 -4.10 -4.99
CA HIS A 47 0.58 -5.13 -5.10
C HIS A 47 0.97 -6.42 -4.36
N ALA A 48 2.20 -6.89 -4.52
CA ALA A 48 2.69 -8.07 -3.82
C ALA A 48 2.67 -7.89 -2.30
N MET A 49 3.08 -6.72 -1.80
CA MET A 49 3.03 -6.41 -0.37
C MET A 49 1.60 -6.40 0.17
N ASN A 50 0.67 -5.73 -0.54
CA ASN A 50 -0.73 -5.67 -0.13
C ASN A 50 -1.37 -7.05 -0.08
N GLN A 51 -1.07 -7.90 -1.07
CA GLN A 51 -1.55 -9.28 -1.08
C GLN A 51 -0.98 -10.09 0.08
N ALA A 52 0.33 -10.06 0.29
CA ALA A 52 0.97 -10.78 1.40
C ALA A 52 0.47 -10.30 2.78
N LEU A 53 0.20 -8.99 2.91
CA LEU A 53 -0.38 -8.43 4.12
C LEU A 53 -1.79 -8.97 4.36
N LYS A 54 -2.66 -8.92 3.34
CA LYS A 54 -4.01 -9.46 3.39
C LYS A 54 -4.01 -10.94 3.82
N GLU A 55 -3.19 -11.75 3.15
CA GLU A 55 -3.07 -13.18 3.47
C GLU A 55 -2.60 -13.42 4.91
N ARG A 56 -1.69 -12.58 5.44
CA ARG A 56 -1.19 -12.72 6.81
C ARG A 56 -2.26 -12.37 7.85
N VAL A 57 -2.98 -11.27 7.65
CA VAL A 57 -4.00 -10.82 8.60
C VAL A 57 -5.22 -11.76 8.59
N GLU A 58 -5.62 -12.28 7.44
CA GLU A 58 -6.77 -13.18 7.33
C GLU A 58 -6.47 -14.60 7.83
N ARG A 59 -5.19 -15.01 7.83
CA ARG A 59 -4.76 -16.27 8.46
C ARG A 59 -4.60 -16.18 9.97
N THR A 60 -4.56 -14.97 10.53
CA THR A 60 -4.49 -14.79 11.97
C THR A 60 -5.93 -14.66 12.50
N PRO A 61 -6.43 -15.60 13.31
CA PRO A 61 -7.75 -15.47 13.89
C PRO A 61 -7.82 -14.16 14.66
N ALA A 62 -8.88 -13.38 14.42
CA ALA A 62 -9.10 -12.12 15.13
C ALA A 62 -9.05 -12.42 16.63
N THR A 63 -8.02 -11.92 17.32
CA THR A 63 -7.99 -11.95 18.77
C THR A 63 -9.16 -11.07 19.22
N SER A 64 -10.22 -11.70 19.70
CA SER A 64 -11.35 -10.97 20.28
C SER A 64 -10.81 -10.13 21.43
N PRO A 65 -11.00 -8.80 21.44
CA PRO A 65 -10.77 -8.03 22.64
C PRO A 65 -11.84 -8.49 23.65
N GLY A 66 -11.40 -9.00 24.80
CA GLY A 66 -12.26 -9.33 25.94
C GLY A 66 -12.75 -8.09 26.66
#